data_AF-A0AAD9P336-F1
#
_entry.id   AF-A0AAD9P336-F1
#
_cell.length_a   1.000
_cell.length_b   1.000
_cell.length_c   1.000
_cell.angle_alpha   90.00
_cell.angle_beta   90.00
_cell.angle_gamma   90.00
#
_symmetry.space_group_name_H-M   'P 1'
#
loop_
_entity.id
_entity.type
_entity.pdbx_description
1 polymer ?
#
loop_
_entity_poly.entity_id
_entity_poly.type
_entity_poly.pdbx_seq_one_letter_code
_entity_poly.pdbx_strand_id
1 'polypeptide(L)'
;MVDMESKVIEQIAKEARLSGKWRYPDNHLFCQKRGSGNNWACGFCVNGPKESDAILNMVQTEVEKCDRLDGFLTLLSLAGGTGSGLGAYVTQRLRDEFPHSFLLNQVVWPYSTGEVIVQNYNAALTLFPSLPDQ
;
A
#
# COMPACT_ATOMS: atom_id res chain seq x y z
N MET A 1 8.13 -0.84 -1.88
CA MET A 1 7.28 -1.81 -1.16
C MET A 1 6.88 -1.20 0.16
N VAL A 2 5.61 -1.28 0.51
CA VAL A 2 5.05 -0.67 1.72
C VAL A 2 4.29 -1.76 2.47
N ASP A 3 4.64 -1.98 3.73
CA ASP A 3 3.90 -2.85 4.64
C ASP A 3 3.96 -2.26 6.06
N MET A 4 2.97 -2.53 6.90
CA MET A 4 3.00 -2.12 8.30
C MET A 4 3.68 -3.17 9.20
N GLU A 5 4.15 -4.28 8.62
CA GLU A 5 4.88 -5.35 9.29
C GLU A 5 6.21 -5.62 8.60
N SER A 6 7.30 -5.63 9.36
CA SER A 6 8.65 -5.78 8.79
C SER A 6 8.96 -7.19 8.31
N LYS A 7 8.33 -8.21 8.88
CA LYS A 7 8.63 -9.63 8.61
C LYS A 7 8.60 -9.98 7.11
N VAL A 8 7.56 -9.54 6.40
CA VAL A 8 7.36 -9.86 4.98
C VAL A 8 8.40 -9.14 4.12
N ILE A 9 8.61 -7.85 4.36
CA ILE A 9 9.56 -7.03 3.61
C ILE A 9 10.99 -7.50 3.82
N GLU A 10 11.39 -7.76 5.07
CA GLU A 10 12.73 -8.27 5.41
C GLU A 10 12.99 -9.62 4.75
N GLN A 11 11.99 -10.52 4.77
CA GLN A 11 12.10 -11.82 4.12
C GLN A 11 12.30 -11.68 2.61
N ILE A 12 11.47 -10.88 1.93
CA ILE A 12 11.55 -10.70 0.48
C ILE A 12 12.86 -10.00 0.08
N ALA A 13 13.30 -8.99 0.83
CA ALA A 13 14.56 -8.31 0.59
C ALA A 13 15.76 -9.25 0.73
N LYS A 14 15.73 -10.12 1.76
CA LYS A 14 16.75 -11.15 1.97
C LYS A 14 16.76 -12.17 0.83
N GLU A 15 15.60 -12.68 0.41
CA GLU A 15 15.48 -13.65 -0.68
C GLU A 15 15.99 -13.07 -2.01
N ALA A 16 15.62 -11.82 -2.33
CA ALA A 16 16.13 -11.11 -3.50
C ALA A 16 17.66 -11.02 -3.48
N ARG A 17 18.24 -10.58 -2.35
CA ARG A 17 19.70 -10.47 -2.19
C ARG A 17 20.40 -11.81 -2.32
N LEU A 18 19.86 -12.88 -1.73
CA LEU A 18 20.42 -14.23 -1.80
C LEU A 18 20.34 -14.83 -3.21
N SER A 19 19.40 -14.37 -4.04
CA SER A 19 19.31 -14.83 -5.44
C SER A 19 20.55 -14.48 -6.28
N GLY A 20 21.30 -13.45 -5.88
CA GLY A 20 22.47 -12.94 -6.62
C GLY A 20 22.13 -12.29 -7.97
N LYS A 21 20.85 -12.19 -8.35
CA LYS A 21 20.40 -11.68 -9.65
C LYS A 21 20.01 -10.20 -9.60
N TRP A 22 19.42 -9.74 -8.49
CA TRP A 22 18.90 -8.39 -8.33
C TRP A 22 18.70 -8.06 -6.84
N ARG A 23 18.45 -6.79 -6.52
CA ARG A 23 18.15 -6.33 -5.15
C ARG A 23 17.15 -5.17 -5.15
N TYR A 24 16.38 -5.04 -4.07
CA TYR A 24 15.65 -3.80 -3.79
C TYR A 24 16.60 -2.77 -3.15
N PRO A 25 16.56 -1.50 -3.58
CA PRO A 25 17.20 -0.41 -2.84
C PRO A 25 16.54 -0.21 -1.46
N ASP A 26 17.34 0.04 -0.43
CA ASP A 26 16.85 0.16 0.96
C ASP A 26 15.85 1.32 1.12
N ASN A 27 16.04 2.41 0.37
CA ASN A 27 15.15 3.56 0.34
C ASN A 27 13.79 3.28 -0.34
N HIS A 28 13.59 2.10 -0.94
CA HIS A 28 12.33 1.72 -1.59
C HIS A 28 11.53 0.72 -0.74
N LEU A 29 11.99 0.41 0.47
CA LEU A 29 11.35 -0.52 1.40
C LEU A 29 10.88 0.25 2.63
N PHE A 30 9.57 0.27 2.85
CA PHE A 30 8.98 0.88 4.04
C PHE A 30 8.26 -0.17 4.85
N CYS A 31 8.67 -0.29 6.12
CA CYS A 31 8.04 -1.18 7.07
C CYS A 31 7.84 -0.53 8.43
N GLN A 32 6.81 -0.99 9.15
CA GLN A 32 6.58 -0.62 10.55
C GLN A 32 6.61 -1.87 11.44
N LYS A 33 6.64 -1.65 12.76
CA LYS A 33 6.66 -2.74 13.75
C LYS A 33 5.28 -3.32 14.07
N ARG A 34 4.21 -2.61 13.71
CA ARG A 34 2.84 -2.97 14.09
C ARG A 34 1.92 -2.89 12.87
N GLY A 35 1.43 -4.06 12.46
CA GLY A 35 0.48 -4.20 11.37
C GLY A 35 -0.88 -3.56 11.64
N SER A 36 -1.69 -3.49 10.59
CA SER A 36 -3.07 -2.98 10.67
C SER A 36 -4.07 -4.02 11.21
N GLY A 37 -3.61 -5.23 11.58
CA GLY A 37 -4.41 -6.24 12.29
C GLY A 37 -5.72 -6.63 11.60
N ASN A 38 -5.71 -6.75 10.27
CA ASN A 38 -6.91 -6.98 9.44
C ASN A 38 -8.01 -5.92 9.58
N ASN A 39 -7.70 -4.74 10.12
CA ASN A 39 -8.67 -3.66 10.30
C ASN A 39 -8.43 -2.56 9.27
N TRP A 40 -9.37 -2.38 8.35
CA TRP A 40 -9.33 -1.31 7.34
C TRP A 40 -9.20 0.08 7.96
N ALA A 41 -9.96 0.40 9.01
CA ALA A 41 -9.92 1.72 9.65
C ALA A 41 -8.57 1.99 10.33
N CYS A 42 -7.91 0.96 10.86
CA CYS A 42 -6.55 1.10 11.37
C CYS A 42 -5.58 1.43 10.24
N GLY A 43 -5.70 0.76 9.09
CA GLY A 43 -4.90 1.07 7.90
C GLY A 43 -5.16 2.47 7.35
N PHE A 44 -6.44 2.83 7.14
CA PHE A 44 -6.85 4.05 6.46
C PHE A 44 -6.85 5.28 7.37
N CYS A 45 -7.46 5.21 8.55
CA CYS A 45 -7.68 6.39 9.40
C CYS A 45 -6.53 6.65 10.39
N VAL A 46 -5.73 5.63 10.72
CA VAL A 46 -4.65 5.75 11.72
C VAL A 46 -3.28 5.71 11.07
N ASN A 47 -2.97 4.60 10.39
CA ASN A 47 -1.65 4.40 9.80
C ASN A 47 -1.46 5.27 8.55
N GLY A 48 -2.51 5.42 7.71
CA GLY A 48 -2.50 6.26 6.52
C GLY A 48 -2.00 7.68 6.78
N PRO A 49 -2.71 8.49 7.58
CA PRO A 49 -2.29 9.86 7.91
C PRO A 49 -0.90 9.91 8.57
N LYS A 50 -0.62 8.97 9.47
CA LYS A 50 0.64 8.94 10.23
C LYS A 50 1.86 8.70 9.35
N GLU A 51 1.74 7.82 8.35
CA GLU A 51 2.85 7.38 7.52
C GLU A 51 2.81 7.99 6.10
N SER A 52 1.84 8.87 5.83
CA SER A 52 1.57 9.48 4.52
C SER A 52 2.82 10.12 3.92
N ASP A 53 3.44 11.04 4.66
CA ASP A 53 4.58 11.83 4.17
C ASP A 53 5.78 10.94 3.85
N ALA A 54 6.06 9.95 4.71
CA ALA A 54 7.16 9.01 4.49
C ALA A 54 6.95 8.20 3.20
N ILE A 55 5.71 7.74 2.96
CA ILE A 55 5.38 6.97 1.76
C ILE A 55 5.42 7.86 0.51
N LEU A 56 4.81 9.04 0.55
CA LEU A 56 4.76 9.96 -0.58
C LEU A 56 6.15 10.48 -0.95
N ASN A 57 7.02 10.76 0.02
CA ASN A 57 8.40 11.16 -0.25
C ASN A 57 9.20 10.09 -1.00
N MET A 58 9.01 8.81 -0.68
CA MET A 58 9.64 7.72 -1.45
C MET A 58 9.12 7.69 -2.88
N VAL A 59 7.81 7.85 -3.08
CA VAL A 59 7.21 7.88 -4.43
C VAL A 59 7.73 9.08 -5.21
N GLN A 60 7.73 10.26 -4.61
CA GLN A 60 8.21 11.49 -5.23
C GLN A 60 9.68 11.38 -5.65
N THR A 61 10.52 10.80 -4.81
CA THR A 61 11.94 10.54 -5.15
C THR A 61 12.10 9.68 -6.41
N GLU A 62 11.18 8.73 -6.64
CA GLU A 62 11.19 7.92 -7.87
C GLU A 62 10.61 8.66 -9.06
N VAL A 63 9.55 9.46 -8.86
CA VAL A 63 8.95 10.29 -9.90
C VAL A 63 9.95 11.32 -10.44
N GLU A 64 10.73 11.95 -9.58
CA GLU A 64 11.74 12.94 -9.96
C GLU A 64 12.89 12.36 -10.81
N LYS A 65 13.05 11.03 -10.83
CA LYS A 65 14.02 10.33 -11.69
C LYS A 65 13.45 10.03 -13.08
N CYS A 66 12.15 10.18 -13.29
CA CYS A 66 11.51 9.95 -14.57
C CYS A 66 11.54 11.22 -15.43
N ASP A 67 12.00 11.11 -16.67
CA ASP A 67 11.88 12.21 -17.65
C ASP A 67 10.40 12.55 -17.94
N ARG A 68 9.54 11.53 -17.88
CA ARG A 68 8.09 11.62 -18.01
C ARG A 68 7.43 10.52 -17.21
N LEU A 69 6.49 10.90 -16.33
CA LEU A 69 5.64 9.97 -15.60
C LEU A 69 4.33 9.75 -16.38
N ASP A 70 4.06 8.50 -16.76
CA ASP A 70 2.77 8.15 -17.40
C ASP A 70 1.72 7.70 -16.39
N GLY A 71 2.13 7.08 -15.28
CA GLY A 71 1.19 6.60 -14.28
C GLY A 71 1.76 5.70 -13.19
N PHE A 72 0.87 5.25 -12.31
CA PHE A 72 1.14 4.36 -11.20
C PHE A 72 0.34 3.06 -11.35
N LEU A 73 1.04 1.94 -11.13
CA LEU A 73 0.43 0.63 -10.90
C LEU A 73 0.60 0.28 -9.42
N THR A 74 -0.51 0.24 -8.68
CA THR A 74 -0.50 -0.18 -7.28
C THR A 74 -0.94 -1.65 -7.20
N LEU A 75 -0.28 -2.40 -6.31
CA LEU A 75 -0.56 -3.80 -6.03
C LEU A 75 -1.00 -3.92 -4.58
N LEU A 76 -2.25 -4.32 -4.35
CA LEU A 76 -2.83 -4.34 -3.01
C LEU A 76 -3.80 -5.50 -2.81
N SER A 77 -4.02 -5.90 -1.56
CA SER A 77 -5.01 -6.92 -1.19
C SER A 77 -6.24 -6.26 -0.59
N LEU A 78 -7.43 -6.67 -1.02
CA LEU A 78 -8.68 -6.18 -0.42
C LEU A 78 -9.02 -6.85 0.91
N ALA A 79 -8.36 -7.96 1.25
CA ALA A 79 -8.70 -8.74 2.43
C ALA A 79 -8.05 -8.21 3.72
N GLY A 80 -6.78 -7.80 3.68
CA GLY A 80 -6.00 -7.40 4.85
C GLY A 80 -6.06 -5.90 5.15
N GLY A 81 -5.82 -5.48 6.39
CA GLY A 81 -5.97 -4.08 6.82
C GLY A 81 -4.96 -3.11 6.18
N THR A 82 -3.71 -3.56 5.96
CA THR A 82 -2.68 -2.75 5.30
C THR A 82 -2.96 -2.61 3.81
N GLY A 83 -3.18 -3.72 3.11
CA GLY A 83 -3.47 -3.69 1.67
C GLY A 83 -4.76 -2.92 1.35
N SER A 84 -5.82 -3.13 2.12
CA SER A 84 -7.12 -2.53 1.87
C SER A 84 -7.17 -1.08 2.36
N GLY A 85 -6.86 -0.84 3.63
CA GLY A 85 -6.98 0.46 4.30
C GLY A 85 -5.85 1.42 3.94
N LEU A 86 -4.59 1.06 4.27
CA LEU A 86 -3.44 1.90 3.93
C LEU A 86 -3.28 2.03 2.41
N GLY A 87 -3.49 0.95 1.67
CA GLY A 87 -3.47 0.97 0.20
C GLY A 87 -4.51 1.93 -0.39
N ALA A 88 -5.76 1.91 0.09
CA ALA A 88 -6.78 2.86 -0.34
C ALA A 88 -6.40 4.32 -0.02
N TYR A 89 -5.87 4.58 1.18
CA TYR A 89 -5.43 5.91 1.59
C TYR A 89 -4.31 6.44 0.68
N VAL A 90 -3.28 5.62 0.43
CA VAL A 90 -2.15 5.98 -0.45
C VAL A 90 -2.64 6.21 -1.88
N THR A 91 -3.54 5.35 -2.38
CA THR A 91 -4.14 5.54 -3.71
C THR A 91 -4.88 6.87 -3.84
N GLN A 92 -5.60 7.32 -2.79
CA GLN A 92 -6.23 8.64 -2.79
C GLN A 92 -5.19 9.76 -2.83
N ARG A 93 -4.16 9.68 -1.98
CA ARG A 93 -3.08 10.68 -1.97
C ARG A 93 -2.32 10.75 -3.29
N LEU A 94 -2.05 9.62 -3.95
CA LEU A 94 -1.42 9.62 -5.27
C LEU A 94 -2.28 10.30 -6.33
N ARG A 95 -3.61 10.17 -6.25
CA ARG A 95 -4.52 10.89 -7.15
C ARG A 95 -4.56 12.39 -6.86
N ASP A 96 -4.48 12.78 -5.59
CA ASP A 96 -4.45 14.18 -5.18
C ASP A 96 -3.15 14.87 -5.63
N GLU A 97 -2.00 14.23 -5.41
CA GLU A 97 -0.67 14.77 -5.76
C GLU A 97 -0.36 14.70 -7.26
N PHE A 98 -0.86 13.66 -7.95
CA PHE A 98 -0.59 13.43 -9.38
C PHE A 98 -1.89 13.29 -10.19
N PRO A 99 -2.70 14.36 -10.30
CA PRO A 99 -4.05 14.29 -10.86
C PRO A 99 -4.10 13.95 -12.35
N HIS A 100 -3.00 14.17 -13.08
CA HIS A 100 -2.91 13.89 -14.52
C HIS A 100 -2.31 12.52 -14.85
N SER A 101 -1.74 11.84 -13.85
CA SER A 101 -1.12 10.53 -14.02
C SER A 101 -2.18 9.43 -14.06
N PHE A 102 -1.98 8.44 -14.93
CA PHE A 102 -2.84 7.27 -14.93
C PHE A 102 -2.66 6.50 -13.60
N LEU A 103 -3.74 6.03 -12.99
CA LEU A 103 -3.66 5.25 -11.75
C LEU A 103 -4.46 3.97 -11.88
N LEU A 104 -3.75 2.83 -11.85
CA LEU A 104 -4.32 1.49 -11.92
C LEU A 104 -4.06 0.74 -10.60
N ASN A 105 -5.14 0.36 -9.92
CA ASN A 105 -5.05 -0.54 -8.77
C ASN A 105 -5.28 -1.98 -9.22
N GLN A 106 -4.23 -2.79 -9.21
CA GLN A 106 -4.36 -4.24 -9.37
C GLN A 106 -4.55 -4.87 -7.99
N VAL A 107 -5.72 -5.48 -7.80
CA VAL A 107 -6.15 -5.94 -6.48
C VAL A 107 -6.22 -7.45 -6.39
N VAL A 108 -5.76 -8.00 -5.26
CA VAL A 108 -6.02 -9.38 -4.89
C VAL A 108 -7.38 -9.44 -4.21
N TRP A 109 -8.32 -10.14 -4.86
CA TRP A 109 -9.69 -10.29 -4.39
C TRP A 109 -9.76 -11.20 -3.14
N PRO A 110 -10.66 -10.94 -2.17
CA PRO A 110 -10.88 -11.82 -1.04
C PRO A 110 -11.34 -13.22 -1.49
N TYR A 111 -10.92 -14.26 -0.78
CA TYR A 111 -11.36 -15.62 -1.10
C TYR A 111 -12.69 -15.97 -0.41
N SER A 112 -13.43 -16.93 -0.97
CA SER A 112 -14.67 -17.45 -0.37
C SER A 112 -14.45 -18.08 1.02
N THR A 113 -13.22 -18.48 1.32
CA THR A 113 -12.78 -19.08 2.58
C THR A 113 -11.45 -18.48 3.01
N GLY A 114 -11.23 -18.23 4.30
CA GLY A 114 -9.96 -17.70 4.78
C GLY A 114 -9.96 -17.33 6.27
N GLU A 115 -8.77 -17.01 6.79
CA GLU A 115 -8.54 -16.66 8.20
C GLU A 115 -9.00 -15.24 8.55
N VAL A 116 -9.15 -14.37 7.53
CA VAL A 116 -9.56 -12.98 7.73
C VAL A 116 -11.08 -12.87 7.69
N ILE A 117 -11.70 -13.02 8.86
CA ILE A 117 -13.16 -13.00 9.03
C ILE A 117 -13.79 -11.68 8.53
N VAL A 118 -13.03 -10.58 8.61
CA VAL A 118 -13.48 -9.22 8.23
C VAL A 118 -13.15 -8.82 6.78
N GLN A 119 -12.67 -9.75 5.95
CA GLN A 119 -12.21 -9.45 4.59
C GLN A 119 -13.28 -8.79 3.70
N ASN A 120 -14.55 -9.15 3.89
CA ASN A 120 -15.66 -8.57 3.12
C ASN A 120 -15.88 -7.10 3.49
N TYR A 121 -15.73 -6.73 4.76
CA TYR A 121 -15.80 -5.35 5.21
C TYR A 121 -14.65 -4.53 4.66
N ASN A 122 -13.43 -5.07 4.75
CA ASN A 122 -12.24 -4.43 4.20
C ASN A 122 -12.36 -4.17 2.70
N ALA A 123 -12.84 -5.16 1.93
CA ALA A 123 -13.06 -5.02 0.51
C ALA A 123 -14.14 -3.98 0.17
N ALA A 124 -15.28 -4.03 0.87
CA ALA A 124 -16.35 -3.05 0.66
C ALA A 124 -15.89 -1.62 0.94
N LEU A 125 -15.19 -1.38 2.04
CA LEU A 125 -14.70 -0.05 2.40
C LEU A 125 -13.62 0.47 1.44
N THR A 126 -12.76 -0.40 0.92
CA THR A 126 -11.77 -0.01 -0.11
C THR A 126 -12.41 0.35 -1.45
N LEU A 127 -13.46 -0.37 -1.87
CA LEU A 127 -14.14 -0.12 -3.15
C LEU A 127 -15.12 1.04 -3.08
N PHE A 128 -15.75 1.24 -1.93
CA PHE A 128 -16.73 2.29 -1.68
C PHE A 128 -16.25 3.20 -0.53
N PRO A 129 -15.21 4.01 -0.76
CA PRO A 129 -14.79 5.01 0.21
C PRO A 129 -15.82 6.15 0.23
N SER A 130 -16.96 5.92 0.87
CA SER A 130 -17.91 6.96 1.28
C SER A 130 -17.80 7.13 2.79
N LEU A 131 -16.64 7.59 3.25
CA LEU A 131 -16.57 8.28 4.53
C LEU A 131 -16.69 9.77 4.21
N PRO A 132 -17.82 10.42 4.54
CA PRO A 132 -17.95 11.85 4.34
C PRO A 132 -16.85 12.57 5.12
N ASP A 133 -16.23 13.56 4.49
CA ASP A 133 -15.34 14.52 5.15
C ASP A 133 -16.07 15.06 6.40
N GLN A 134 -15.52 14.79 7.59
CA GLN A 134 -15.90 15.46 8.83
C GLN A 134 -14.98 16.65 9.07
#